data_AF-A0A1G9RER5-F1
#
_entry.id   AF-A0A1G9RER5-F1
#
_cell.length_a   1.000
_cell.length_b   1.000
_cell.length_c   1.000
_cell.angle_alpha   90.00
_cell.angle_beta   90.00
_cell.angle_gamma   90.00
#
_symmetry.space_group_name_H-M   'P 1'
#
loop_
_entity.id
_entity.type
_entity.pdbx_description
1 polymer ?
#
loop_
_entity_poly.entity_id
_entity_poly.type
_entity_poly.pdbx_seq_one_letter_code
_entity_poly.pdbx_strand_id
1 'polypeptide(L)'
;MDAVHAGWHPYHKLKTIGMEALGEQQLQNALSAFSGTQSLHKIPLLNTIITDGILYLANTANCFWLVTDASVIAKSLMDRSPFVTVDLKKLSPEKKEALGYEAIIEYSDGNNTILETRKYHLTDFPLERIRLFFTNNTLMLPSEY
;
A
#
# COMPACT_ATOMS: atom_id res chain seq x y z
N MET A 1 -40.58 14.89 25.02
CA MET A 1 -41.21 13.57 24.99
C MET A 1 -41.46 13.24 23.52
N ASP A 2 -40.39 12.96 22.77
CA ASP A 2 -39.77 11.63 22.54
C ASP A 2 -40.44 10.99 21.31
N ALA A 3 -39.79 10.41 20.31
CA ALA A 3 -38.40 10.09 20.08
C ALA A 3 -38.15 9.99 18.57
N VAL A 4 -36.92 10.34 18.18
CA VAL A 4 -36.21 9.92 16.97
C VAL A 4 -36.32 8.41 16.76
N HIS A 5 -36.61 7.96 15.53
CA HIS A 5 -36.45 6.56 15.12
C HIS A 5 -35.39 6.44 14.03
N ALA A 6 -34.17 6.26 14.55
CA ALA A 6 -33.12 5.34 14.15
C ALA A 6 -33.05 4.92 12.67
N GLY A 7 -31.93 5.30 12.06
CA GLY A 7 -31.55 4.98 10.70
C GLY A 7 -31.33 3.48 10.46
N TRP A 8 -31.78 3.06 9.29
CA TRP A 8 -31.45 1.80 8.65
C TRP A 8 -29.99 1.85 8.15
N HIS A 9 -29.11 1.00 8.69
CA HIS A 9 -27.75 0.76 8.18
C HIS A 9 -27.54 -0.76 8.02
N PRO A 10 -27.56 -1.30 6.78
CA PRO A 10 -27.58 -2.75 6.56
C PRO A 10 -26.20 -3.41 6.54
N TYR A 11 -25.20 -2.87 7.26
CA TYR A 11 -23.84 -3.41 7.25
C TYR A 11 -23.40 -3.86 8.65
N HIS A 12 -24.19 -4.75 9.26
CA HIS A 12 -23.70 -5.57 10.36
C HIS A 12 -23.98 -7.04 10.06
N LYS A 13 -22.89 -7.81 10.11
CA LYS A 13 -22.74 -9.28 10.06
C LYS A 13 -22.49 -9.89 8.69
N LEU A 14 -21.19 -10.01 8.38
CA LEU A 14 -20.57 -11.31 8.10
C LEU A 14 -19.17 -11.33 8.72
N LYS A 15 -19.08 -11.79 9.98
CA LYS A 15 -17.81 -12.17 10.61
C LYS A 15 -17.38 -13.50 10.01
N THR A 16 -16.62 -13.44 8.92
CA THR A 16 -15.95 -14.61 8.35
C THR A 16 -14.64 -14.83 9.11
N ILE A 17 -14.66 -15.82 10.01
CA ILE A 17 -13.53 -16.68 10.40
C ILE A 17 -12.13 -16.03 10.39
N GLY A 18 -11.73 -15.44 11.53
CA GLY A 18 -10.39 -15.68 12.09
C GLY A 18 -9.17 -14.86 11.65
N MET A 19 -9.30 -13.68 11.03
CA MET A 19 -8.21 -12.69 10.99
C MET A 19 -8.79 -11.30 11.26
N GLU A 20 -8.75 -10.84 12.52
CA GLU A 20 -8.90 -9.41 12.77
C GLU A 20 -7.72 -8.70 12.09
N ALA A 21 -8.01 -7.63 11.34
CA ALA A 21 -6.95 -6.82 10.74
C ALA A 21 -5.99 -6.37 11.86
N LEU A 22 -4.69 -6.64 11.67
CA LEU A 22 -3.68 -6.21 12.65
C LEU A 22 -3.79 -4.70 12.85
N GLY A 23 -3.69 -4.26 14.10
CA GLY A 23 -3.58 -2.83 14.40
C GLY A 23 -2.33 -2.25 13.75
N GLU A 24 -2.34 -0.94 13.46
CA GLU A 24 -1.25 -0.24 12.76
C GLU A 24 0.15 -0.60 13.32
N GLN A 25 0.31 -0.54 14.64
CA GLN A 25 1.58 -0.86 15.30
C GLN A 25 2.01 -2.32 15.11
N GLN A 26 1.05 -3.26 15.13
CA GLN A 26 1.34 -4.68 14.95
C GLN A 26 1.78 -4.96 13.52
N LEU A 27 1.13 -4.32 12.54
CA LEU A 27 1.52 -4.43 11.14
C LEU A 27 2.93 -3.84 10.92
N GLN A 28 3.23 -2.67 11.46
CA GLN A 28 4.57 -2.08 11.36
C GLN A 28 5.64 -2.99 11.97
N ASN A 29 5.38 -3.56 13.14
CA ASN A 29 6.31 -4.49 13.81
C ASN A 29 6.48 -5.80 13.02
N ALA A 30 5.42 -6.31 12.41
CA ALA A 30 5.50 -7.51 11.57
C ALA A 30 6.33 -7.24 10.32
N LEU A 31 6.13 -6.08 9.66
CA LEU A 31 6.89 -5.69 8.47
C LEU A 31 8.38 -5.47 8.77
N SER A 32 8.72 -4.93 9.95
CA SER A 32 10.12 -4.71 10.32
C SER A 32 10.90 -5.99 10.63
N ALA A 33 10.21 -7.12 10.85
CA ALA A 33 10.84 -8.42 11.06
C ALA A 33 11.32 -9.08 9.76
N PHE A 34 10.88 -8.60 8.59
CA PHE A 34 11.37 -9.08 7.29
C PHE A 34 12.77 -8.53 7.03
N SER A 35 13.73 -9.44 6.81
CA SER A 35 15.11 -9.12 6.43
C SER A 35 15.55 -10.10 5.35
N GLY A 36 15.63 -9.61 4.10
CA GLY A 36 15.72 -10.47 2.93
C GLY A 36 14.44 -11.28 2.66
N THR A 37 14.45 -12.03 1.56
CA THR A 37 13.31 -12.85 1.12
C THR A 37 13.76 -14.30 0.93
N GLN A 38 12.97 -15.26 1.41
CA GLN A 38 13.25 -16.69 1.20
C GLN A 38 12.68 -17.16 -0.13
N SER A 39 11.52 -16.60 -0.51
CA SER A 39 10.83 -16.91 -1.76
C SER A 39 10.57 -15.65 -2.58
N LEU A 40 10.49 -15.83 -3.90
CA LEU A 40 10.10 -14.80 -4.84
C LEU A 40 8.78 -15.23 -5.48
N HIS A 41 7.76 -14.38 -5.38
CA HIS A 41 6.41 -14.69 -5.83
C HIS A 41 6.09 -13.89 -7.08
N LYS A 42 5.75 -14.57 -8.18
CA LYS A 42 5.44 -13.90 -9.44
C LYS A 42 3.96 -13.58 -9.53
N ILE A 43 3.61 -12.33 -9.81
CA ILE A 43 2.28 -11.89 -10.24
C ILE A 43 2.18 -12.10 -11.76
N PRO A 44 1.50 -13.14 -12.26
CA PRO A 44 1.62 -13.56 -13.66
C PRO A 44 1.16 -12.48 -14.65
N LEU A 45 0.05 -11.79 -14.35
CA LEU A 45 -0.54 -10.77 -15.23
C LEU A 45 0.34 -9.53 -15.39
N LEU A 46 1.13 -9.18 -14.36
CA LEU A 46 2.00 -8.00 -14.37
C LEU A 46 3.43 -8.35 -14.77
N ASN A 47 3.78 -9.64 -14.73
CA ASN A 47 5.16 -10.12 -14.80
C ASN A 47 6.07 -9.36 -13.81
N THR A 48 5.53 -9.14 -12.60
CA THR A 48 6.23 -8.55 -11.46
C THR A 48 6.50 -9.64 -10.44
N ILE A 49 7.67 -9.58 -9.82
CA ILE A 49 8.06 -10.42 -8.70
C ILE A 49 7.83 -9.63 -7.42
N ILE A 50 7.38 -10.28 -6.36
CA ILE A 50 7.22 -9.69 -5.03
C ILE A 50 7.94 -10.55 -3.98
N THR A 51 8.48 -9.90 -2.96
CA THR A 51 9.12 -10.57 -1.81
C THR A 51 8.10 -11.10 -0.81
N ASP A 52 8.57 -11.89 0.15
CA ASP A 52 7.76 -12.43 1.24
C ASP A 52 7.10 -11.31 2.06
N GLY A 53 7.83 -10.22 2.34
CA GLY A 53 7.30 -9.05 3.05
C GLY A 53 6.17 -8.35 2.29
N ILE A 54 6.28 -8.22 0.97
CA ILE A 54 5.20 -7.64 0.14
C ILE A 54 3.99 -8.56 0.07
N LEU A 55 4.20 -9.87 -0.09
CA LEU A 55 3.10 -10.83 -0.08
C LEU A 55 2.37 -10.82 1.28
N TYR A 56 3.12 -10.77 2.38
CA TYR A 56 2.58 -10.66 3.72
C TYR A 56 1.78 -9.36 3.91
N LEU A 57 2.35 -8.22 3.49
CA LEU A 57 1.68 -6.92 3.52
C LEU A 57 0.34 -6.97 2.78
N ALA A 58 0.34 -7.47 1.54
CA ALA A 58 -0.85 -7.52 0.70
C ALA A 58 -1.98 -8.35 1.33
N ASN A 59 -1.66 -9.53 1.85
CA ASN A 59 -2.64 -10.41 2.49
C ASN A 59 -3.14 -9.83 3.82
N THR A 60 -2.24 -9.31 4.65
CA THR A 60 -2.57 -8.87 6.02
C THR A 60 -3.31 -7.55 6.05
N ALA A 61 -2.94 -6.61 5.18
CA ALA A 61 -3.57 -5.30 5.05
C ALA A 61 -4.67 -5.25 3.97
N ASN A 62 -4.94 -6.37 3.30
CA ASN A 62 -5.85 -6.47 2.15
C ASN A 62 -5.57 -5.42 1.05
N CYS A 63 -4.31 -5.02 0.88
CA CYS A 63 -3.91 -3.89 0.03
C CYS A 63 -3.34 -4.33 -1.33
N PHE A 64 -3.96 -5.33 -1.97
CA PHE A 64 -3.56 -5.79 -3.32
C PHE A 64 -3.62 -4.67 -4.38
N TRP A 65 -4.47 -3.68 -4.17
CA TRP A 65 -4.54 -2.49 -5.02
C TRP A 65 -3.21 -1.71 -5.02
N LEU A 66 -2.54 -1.59 -3.87
CA LEU A 66 -1.26 -0.89 -3.74
C LEU A 66 -0.16 -1.66 -4.47
N VAL A 67 -0.13 -2.98 -4.32
CA VAL A 67 0.82 -3.85 -5.02
C VAL A 67 0.62 -3.75 -6.54
N THR A 68 -0.64 -3.71 -7.00
CA THR A 68 -0.97 -3.58 -8.42
C THR A 68 -0.56 -2.23 -8.98
N ASP A 69 -0.92 -1.12 -8.32
CA ASP A 69 -0.52 0.23 -8.76
C ASP A 69 1.00 0.38 -8.76
N ALA A 70 1.66 0.01 -7.66
CA ALA A 70 3.11 0.06 -7.54
C ALA A 70 3.79 -0.72 -8.66
N SER A 71 3.32 -1.93 -8.94
CA SER A 71 3.86 -2.79 -9.99
C SER A 71 3.69 -2.19 -11.39
N VAL A 72 2.52 -1.67 -11.72
CA VAL A 72 2.24 -1.13 -13.06
C VAL A 72 3.00 0.18 -13.28
N ILE A 73 2.91 1.11 -12.33
CA ILE A 73 3.49 2.43 -12.48
C ILE A 73 5.02 2.36 -12.39
N ALA A 74 5.60 1.70 -11.37
CA ALA A 74 7.06 1.63 -11.25
C ALA A 74 7.70 0.91 -12.44
N LYS A 75 7.06 -0.14 -12.97
CA LYS A 75 7.53 -0.83 -14.18
C LYS A 75 7.52 0.07 -15.41
N SER A 76 6.50 0.92 -15.58
CA SER A 76 6.44 1.89 -16.67
C SER A 76 7.53 2.96 -16.61
N LEU A 77 8.17 3.13 -15.44
CA LEU A 77 9.21 4.12 -15.20
C LEU A 77 10.63 3.54 -15.34
N MET A 78 10.77 2.23 -15.59
CA MET A 78 12.08 1.56 -15.61
C MET A 78 13.02 2.06 -16.73
N ASP A 79 12.48 2.61 -17.82
CA ASP A 79 13.28 3.24 -18.88
C ASP A 79 13.84 4.61 -18.45
N ARG A 80 13.27 5.22 -17.41
CA ARG A 80 13.70 6.50 -16.83
C ARG A 80 14.63 6.32 -15.63
N SER A 81 14.42 5.26 -14.85
CA SER A 81 15.27 4.93 -13.72
C SER A 81 15.31 3.42 -13.48
N PRO A 82 16.50 2.80 -13.30
CA PRO A 82 16.61 1.36 -12.99
C PRO A 82 16.15 1.01 -11.56
N PHE A 83 15.87 2.02 -10.73
CA PHE A 83 15.39 1.89 -9.37
C PHE A 83 14.29 2.91 -9.11
N VAL A 84 13.18 2.47 -8.52
CA VAL A 84 12.05 3.34 -8.20
C VAL A 84 11.64 3.15 -6.74
N THR A 85 11.57 4.23 -5.97
CA THR A 85 10.86 4.21 -4.68
C THR A 85 9.38 4.44 -4.91
N VAL A 86 8.53 3.77 -4.14
CA VAL A 86 7.09 3.94 -4.12
C VAL A 86 6.68 4.38 -2.73
N ASP A 87 6.33 5.66 -2.60
CA ASP A 87 6.07 6.31 -1.32
C ASP A 87 4.60 6.66 -1.18
N LEU A 88 3.84 5.78 -0.51
CA LEU A 88 2.46 6.07 -0.13
C LEU A 88 2.45 6.91 1.15
N LYS A 89 1.66 7.98 1.15
CA LYS A 89 1.41 8.83 2.31
C LYS A 89 -0.04 9.28 2.35
N LYS A 90 -0.71 9.08 3.50
CA LYS A 90 -1.99 9.70 3.79
C LYS A 90 -1.85 11.19 4.10
N LEU A 91 -2.86 11.95 3.72
CA LEU A 91 -2.97 13.36 4.03
C LEU A 91 -3.68 13.56 5.38
N SER A 92 -3.32 14.66 6.06
CA SER A 92 -4.06 15.09 7.24
C SER A 92 -5.50 15.47 6.86
N PRO A 93 -6.46 15.44 7.80
CA PRO A 93 -7.85 15.80 7.53
C PRO A 93 -8.01 17.17 6.86
N GLU A 94 -7.22 18.17 7.28
CA GLU A 94 -7.26 19.53 6.73
C GLU A 94 -6.82 19.56 5.26
N LYS A 95 -5.76 18.79 4.93
CA LYS A 95 -5.28 18.67 3.55
C LYS A 95 -6.24 17.87 2.69
N LYS A 96 -6.87 16.82 3.25
CA LYS A 96 -7.90 16.05 2.55
C LYS A 96 -9.09 16.93 2.18
N GLU A 97 -9.57 17.75 3.11
CA GLU A 97 -10.66 18.71 2.86
C GLU A 97 -10.27 19.75 1.79
N ALA A 98 -9.07 20.33 1.89
CA ALA A 98 -8.62 21.35 0.96
C ALA A 98 -8.32 20.84 -0.45
N LEU A 99 -7.81 19.60 -0.58
CA LEU A 99 -7.30 19.07 -1.85
C LEU A 99 -8.23 18.04 -2.51
N GLY A 100 -9.19 17.49 -1.76
CA GLY A 100 -10.17 16.53 -2.26
C GLY A 100 -9.63 15.10 -2.44
N TYR A 101 -8.45 14.78 -1.90
CA TYR A 101 -7.90 13.42 -1.90
C TYR A 101 -7.26 13.04 -0.57
N GLU A 102 -7.26 11.75 -0.25
CA GLU A 102 -6.86 11.22 1.05
C GLU A 102 -5.42 10.72 1.08
N ALA A 103 -4.87 10.28 -0.05
CA ALA A 103 -3.50 9.80 -0.11
C ALA A 103 -2.80 10.17 -1.42
N ILE A 104 -1.48 10.19 -1.36
CA ILE A 104 -0.59 10.29 -2.51
C ILE A 104 0.31 9.08 -2.56
N ILE A 105 0.67 8.67 -3.78
CA ILE A 105 1.81 7.81 -4.02
C ILE A 105 2.79 8.57 -4.90
N GLU A 106 3.99 8.79 -4.38
CA GLU A 106 5.10 9.40 -5.12
C GLU A 106 6.05 8.30 -5.60
N TYR A 107 6.37 8.32 -6.88
CA TYR A 107 7.34 7.43 -7.50
C TYR A 107 8.61 8.23 -7.76
N SER A 108 9.74 7.85 -7.17
CA SER A 108 11.01 8.59 -7.30
C SER A 108 12.17 7.70 -7.74
N ASP A 109 13.26 8.29 -8.22
CA ASP A 109 14.51 7.56 -8.54
C ASP A 109 15.34 7.16 -7.30
N GLY A 110 14.85 7.44 -6.09
CA GLY A 110 15.59 7.25 -4.83
C GLY A 110 16.58 8.37 -4.50
N ASN A 111 16.78 9.34 -5.40
CA ASN A 111 17.72 10.46 -5.29
C ASN A 111 17.01 11.83 -5.33
N ASN A 112 15.84 11.93 -4.71
CA ASN A 112 14.99 13.13 -4.64
C ASN A 112 14.40 13.60 -5.98
N THR A 113 14.48 12.82 -7.06
CA THR A 113 13.78 13.14 -8.31
C THR A 113 12.44 12.41 -8.35
N ILE A 114 11.34 13.16 -8.25
CA ILE A 114 10.00 12.59 -8.46
C ILE A 114 9.77 12.34 -9.95
N LEU A 115 9.42 11.11 -10.29
CA LEU A 115 9.17 10.65 -11.65
C LEU A 115 7.68 10.67 -12.01
N GLU A 116 6.81 10.38 -11.04
CA GLU A 116 5.34 10.34 -11.16
C GLU A 116 4.68 10.58 -9.79
N THR A 117 3.46 11.15 -9.78
CA THR A 117 2.65 11.30 -8.56
C THR A 117 1.21 10.89 -8.83
N ARG A 118 0.71 9.94 -8.05
CA ARG A 118 -0.68 9.46 -8.09
C ARG A 118 -1.46 9.99 -6.88
N LYS A 119 -2.69 10.43 -7.11
CA LYS A 119 -3.60 10.93 -6.06
C LYS A 119 -4.76 9.96 -5.89
N TYR A 120 -5.10 9.66 -4.64
CA TYR A 120 -6.15 8.71 -4.27
C TYR A 120 -7.21 9.40 -3.43
N HIS A 121 -8.45 9.46 -3.94
CA HIS A 121 -9.56 10.10 -3.24
C HIS A 121 -9.91 9.41 -1.92
N LEU A 122 -9.76 8.08 -1.89
CA LEU A 122 -9.98 7.24 -0.72
C LEU A 122 -8.90 6.15 -0.69
N THR A 123 -8.56 5.71 0.51
CA THR A 123 -7.67 4.56 0.72
C THR A 123 -8.10 3.80 1.96
N ASP A 124 -8.03 2.48 1.90
CA ASP A 124 -8.22 1.58 3.03
C ASP A 124 -6.88 1.11 3.63
N PHE A 125 -5.75 1.66 3.17
CA PHE A 125 -4.44 1.24 3.66
C PHE A 125 -4.32 1.54 5.16
N PRO A 126 -3.91 0.58 6.00
CA PRO A 126 -3.96 0.76 7.45
C PRO A 126 -2.88 1.68 8.00
N LEU A 127 -1.73 1.87 7.32
CA LEU A 127 -0.64 2.72 7.82
C LEU A 127 -0.76 4.15 7.28
N GLU A 128 -0.25 5.12 8.03
CA GLU A 128 -0.15 6.51 7.56
C GLU A 128 0.82 6.69 6.39
N ARG A 129 1.83 5.81 6.29
CA ARG A 129 2.80 5.80 5.20
C ARG A 129 3.42 4.42 5.02
N ILE A 130 3.89 4.16 3.81
CA ILE A 130 4.83 3.07 3.53
C ILE A 130 5.73 3.44 2.36
N ARG A 131 6.98 2.97 2.41
CA ARG A 131 7.93 3.03 1.32
C ARG A 131 8.19 1.62 0.81
N LEU A 132 8.10 1.42 -0.49
CA LEU A 132 8.48 0.19 -1.17
C LEU A 132 9.58 0.49 -2.20
N PHE A 133 10.34 -0.52 -2.59
CA PHE A 133 11.33 -0.42 -3.66
C PHE A 133 10.96 -1.28 -4.84
N PHE A 134 11.25 -0.79 -6.04
CA PHE A 134 11.07 -1.52 -7.28
C PHE A 134 12.33 -1.46 -8.14
N THR A 135 12.87 -2.62 -8.47
CA THR A 135 13.99 -2.76 -9.44
C THR A 135 13.96 -4.17 -10.02
N ASN A 136 14.54 -4.37 -11.21
CA ASN A 136 14.64 -5.71 -11.84
C ASN A 136 13.31 -6.48 -11.85
N ASN A 137 12.21 -5.79 -12.17
CA ASN A 137 10.84 -6.32 -12.10
C ASN A 137 10.40 -6.86 -10.73
N THR A 138 11.07 -6.48 -9.65
CA THR A 138 10.81 -6.96 -8.29
C THR A 138 10.37 -5.80 -7.39
N LEU A 139 9.20 -5.94 -6.77
CA LEU A 139 8.70 -5.06 -5.72
C LEU A 139 9.05 -5.66 -4.36
N MET A 140 9.61 -4.85 -3.45
CA MET A 140 10.13 -5.33 -2.17
C MET A 140 9.98 -4.28 -1.06
N LEU A 141 9.98 -4.74 0.20
CA LEU A 141 10.19 -3.83 1.33
C LEU A 141 11.63 -3.30 1.32
N PRO A 142 11.90 -2.10 1.88
CA PRO A 142 13.25 -1.56 1.96
C PRO A 142 14.25 -2.45 2.71
N SER A 143 13.78 -3.25 3.66
CA SER A 143 14.60 -4.21 4.43
C SER A 143 14.90 -5.51 3.67
N GLU A 144 14.33 -5.69 2.47
CA GLU A 144 14.51 -6.86 1.61
C GLU A 144 15.31 -6.54 0.33
N TYR A 145 15.78 -5.30 0.16
CA TYR A 145 16.67 -4.83 -0.92
C TYR A 145 18.14 -4.88 -0.49
#